data_AF-A0A2S3QLK7-F1
#
_entry.id   AF-A0A2S3QLK7-F1
#
_cell.length_a   1.000
_cell.length_b   1.000
_cell.length_c   1.000
_cell.angle_alpha   90.00
_cell.angle_beta   90.00
_cell.angle_gamma   90.00
#
_symmetry.space_group_name_H-M   'P 1'
#
loop_
_entity.id
_entity.type
_entity.pdbx_description
1 polymer ?
#
loop_
_entity_poly.entity_id
_entity_poly.type
_entity_poly.pdbx_seq_one_letter_code
_entity_poly.pdbx_strand_id
1 'polypeptide(L)' 'MSKRLQELLEEIKEYTPKQMRTLRNNLNNRLQSFKNDFKEPKELQTSHKLYGLEEGECRELLGVVKKELIKMKFSDL' A
#
# COMPACT_ATOMS: atom_id res chain seq x y z
N MET A 1 -9.71 -3.85 -10.95
CA MET A 1 -8.32 -3.55 -10.53
C MET A 1 -7.78 -2.48 -11.46
N SER A 2 -7.36 -1.31 -10.96
CA SER A 2 -6.79 -0.26 -11.83
C SER A 2 -5.42 -0.67 -12.39
N LYS A 3 -5.03 -0.04 -13.51
CA LYS A 3 -3.67 -0.16 -14.07
C LYS A 3 -2.61 0.20 -13.02
N ARG A 4 -2.88 1.22 -12.20
CA ARG A 4 -1.96 1.67 -11.15
C ARG A 4 -1.72 0.62 -10.08
N LEU A 5 -2.77 -0.08 -9.65
CA LEU A 5 -2.65 -1.18 -8.70
C LEU A 5 -1.82 -2.34 -9.28
N GLN A 6 -2.04 -2.70 -10.55
CA GLN A 6 -1.25 -3.75 -11.23
C GLN A 6 0.24 -3.39 -11.29
N GLU A 7 0.58 -2.17 -11.73
CA GLU A 7 1.97 -1.71 -11.79
C GLU A 7 2.65 -1.76 -10.42
N LEU A 8 1.94 -1.35 -9.36
CA LEU A 8 2.49 -1.35 -8.01
C LEU A 8 2.66 -2.78 -7.47
N LEU A 9 1.76 -3.71 -7.79
CA LEU A 9 1.90 -5.12 -7.42
C LEU A 9 3.12 -5.78 -8.08
N GLU A 10 3.48 -5.38 -9.29
CA GLU A 10 4.73 -5.80 -9.93
C GLU A 10 5.94 -5.13 -9.27
N GLU A 11 5.88 -3.82 -9.00
CA GLU A 11 6.98 -3.07 -8.39
C GLU A 11 7.39 -3.62 -7.02
N ILE A 12 6.42 -4.03 -6.20
CA ILE A 12 6.69 -4.49 -4.83
C ILE A 12 7.37 -5.86 -4.76
N LYS A 13 7.40 -6.64 -5.84
CA LYS A 13 8.11 -7.94 -5.88
C LYS A 13 9.61 -7.76 -5.63
N GLU A 14 10.15 -6.61 -6.05
CA GLU A 14 11.56 -6.25 -5.91
C GLU A 14 11.84 -5.39 -4.66
N TYR A 15 10.83 -5.17 -3.81
CA TYR A 15 11.01 -4.32 -2.64
C TYR A 15 11.83 -5.01 -1.55
N THR A 16 12.78 -4.27 -1.00
CA THR A 16 13.43 -4.64 0.25
C THR A 16 12.43 -4.67 1.42
N PRO A 17 12.73 -5.40 2.51
CA PRO A 17 11.89 -5.41 3.69
C PRO A 17 11.62 -4.00 4.26
N LYS A 18 12.59 -3.08 4.13
CA LYS A 18 12.42 -1.68 4.56
C LYS A 18 11.37 -0.96 3.70
N GLN A 19 11.45 -1.08 2.38
CA GLN A 19 10.48 -0.48 1.46
C GLN A 19 9.06 -1.05 1.68
N MET A 20 8.95 -2.36 1.88
CA MET A 20 7.67 -3.00 2.22
C MET A 20 7.05 -2.48 3.52
N ARG A 21 7.86 -2.28 4.57
CA ARG A 21 7.38 -1.70 5.84
C ARG A 21 6.90 -0.25 5.65
N THR A 22 7.64 0.54 4.88
CA THR A 22 7.24 1.92 4.54
C THR A 22 5.91 1.92 3.78
N LEU A 23 5.76 1.08 2.76
CA LEU A 23 4.52 0.97 2.00
C LEU A 23 3.33 0.56 2.88
N ARG A 24 3.50 -0.44 3.75
CA ARG A 24 2.49 -0.85 4.74
C ARG A 24 2.05 0.32 5.62
N ASN A 25 3.01 1.13 6.11
CA ASN A 25 2.70 2.29 6.95
C ASN A 25 1.92 3.36 6.17
N ASN A 26 2.33 3.66 4.94
CA ASN A 26 1.62 4.59 4.06
C ASN A 26 0.18 4.13 3.80
N LEU A 27 -0.02 2.82 3.56
CA LEU A 27 -1.34 2.23 3.35
C LEU A 27 -2.23 2.34 4.58
N ASN A 28 -1.70 2.03 5.77
CA ASN A 28 -2.45 2.19 7.02
C ASN A 28 -2.87 3.66 7.23
N ASN A 29 -1.95 4.61 7.02
CA ASN A 29 -2.23 6.04 7.14
C ASN A 29 -3.30 6.48 6.13
N ARG A 30 -3.20 6.01 4.88
CA ARG A 30 -4.16 6.31 3.82
C ARG A 30 -5.54 5.75 4.15
N LEU A 31 -5.64 4.49 4.58
CA LEU A 31 -6.88 3.87 5.03
C LEU A 31 -7.49 4.58 6.23
N GLN A 32 -6.67 5.09 7.14
CA GLN A 32 -7.17 5.90 8.25
C GLN A 32 -7.75 7.24 7.77
N SER A 33 -7.21 7.84 6.71
CA SER A 33 -7.78 9.06 6.14
C SER A 33 -9.14 8.85 5.47
N PHE A 34 -9.43 7.64 4.96
CA PHE A 34 -10.74 7.29 4.41
C PHE A 34 -11.82 7.08 5.48
N LYS A 35 -11.43 6.67 6.70
CA LYS A 35 -12.37 6.44 7.82
C LYS A 35 -12.85 7.72 8.51
N ASN A 36 -12.34 8.88 8.12
CA ASN A 36 -12.71 10.13 8.77
C ASN A 36 -13.99 10.68 8.12
N ASP A 37 -15.15 10.21 8.60
CA ASP A 37 -16.47 10.55 8.03
C ASP A 37 -16.76 12.07 8.03
N PHE A 38 -16.03 12.85 8.83
CA PHE A 38 -16.17 14.30 8.94
C PHE A 38 -15.28 15.08 7.95
N LYS A 39 -14.44 14.40 7.16
CA LYS A 39 -13.52 15.07 6.25
C LYS A 39 -13.16 14.19 5.06
N GLU A 40 -13.38 14.72 3.86
CA GLU A 40 -12.90 14.06 2.65
C GLU A 40 -11.38 13.77 2.74
N PRO A 41 -10.95 12.57 2.36
CA PRO A 41 -9.55 12.20 2.39
C PRO A 41 -8.78 13.14 1.47
N LYS A 42 -7.74 13.79 2.01
CA LYS A 42 -6.89 14.69 1.23
C LYS A 42 -6.39 13.98 -0.03
N GLU A 43 -6.47 14.64 -1.17
CA GLU A 43 -5.84 14.12 -2.38
C GLU A 43 -4.33 14.03 -2.15
N LEU A 44 -3.73 12.95 -2.65
CA LEU A 44 -2.29 12.76 -2.60
C LEU A 44 -1.64 13.52 -3.75
N GLN A 45 -0.39 13.92 -3.59
CA GLN A 45 0.40 14.42 -4.71
C GLN A 45 0.66 13.29 -5.73
N THR A 46 0.78 13.64 -7.00
CA THR A 46 1.04 12.69 -8.11
C THR A 46 2.30 11.85 -7.93
N SER A 47 3.29 12.38 -7.21
CA SER A 47 4.53 11.68 -6.85
C SER A 47 4.38 10.68 -5.70
N HIS A 48 3.29 10.76 -4.93
CA HIS A 48 3.07 9.85 -3.81
C HIS A 48 2.75 8.45 -4.34
N LYS A 49 3.34 7.42 -3.73
CA LYS A 49 3.26 6.04 -4.23
C LYS A 49 1.82 5.51 -4.38
N LEU A 50 0.92 5.96 -3.50
CA LEU A 50 -0.50 5.59 -3.46
C LEU A 50 -1.42 6.55 -4.24
N TYR A 51 -0.86 7.49 -5.02
CA TYR A 51 -1.66 8.38 -5.84
C TYR A 51 -2.53 7.60 -6.83
N GLY A 52 -3.78 8.04 -6.99
CA GLY A 52 -4.76 7.41 -7.87
C GLY A 52 -5.35 6.09 -7.37
N LEU A 53 -4.98 5.61 -6.17
CA LEU A 53 -5.59 4.42 -5.58
C LEU A 53 -6.80 4.78 -4.71
N GLU A 54 -7.88 4.03 -4.92
CA GLU A 54 -9.09 4.12 -4.10
C GLU A 54 -8.95 3.31 -2.80
N GLU A 55 -9.91 3.48 -1.88
CA GLU A 55 -9.89 2.79 -0.59
C GLU A 55 -9.85 1.26 -0.75
N GLY A 56 -10.68 0.70 -1.65
CA GLY A 56 -10.71 -0.74 -1.93
C GLY A 56 -9.36 -1.27 -2.39
N GLU A 57 -8.71 -0.54 -3.29
CA GLU A 57 -7.39 -0.90 -3.82
C GLU A 57 -6.28 -0.79 -2.77
N CYS A 58 -6.38 0.20 -1.88
CA CYS A 58 -5.47 0.30 -0.73
C CYS A 58 -5.63 -0.89 0.23
N ARG A 59 -6.85 -1.40 0.44
CA ARG A 59 -7.11 -2.59 1.27
C ARG A 59 -6.54 -3.85 0.61
N GLU A 60 -6.76 -4.01 -0.69
CA GLU A 60 -6.23 -5.13 -1.48
C GLU A 60 -4.69 -5.16 -1.42
N LEU A 61 -4.04 -4.03 -1.72
CA LEU A 61 -2.59 -3.93 -1.70
C LEU A 61 -2.02 -4.18 -0.30
N LEU A 62 -2.66 -3.67 0.76
CA LEU A 62 -2.22 -3.93 2.13
C LEU A 62 -2.24 -5.42 2.49
N GLY A 63 -3.22 -6.17 1.97
CA GLY A 63 -3.29 -7.61 2.12
C GLY A 63 -2.06 -8.31 1.52
N VAL A 64 -1.67 -7.93 0.30
CA VAL A 64 -0.49 -8.46 -0.39
C VAL A 64 0.79 -8.09 0.37
N VAL A 65 0.97 -6.81 0.71
CA VAL A 65 2.16 -6.32 1.43
C VAL A 65 2.35 -7.03 2.77
N LYS A 66 1.27 -7.30 3.52
CA LYS A 66 1.36 -8.05 4.78
C LYS A 66 1.80 -9.50 4.56
N LYS A 67 1.26 -10.17 3.54
CA LYS A 67 1.65 -11.55 3.20
C LYS A 67 3.12 -11.62 2.80
N GLU A 68 3.59 -10.69 1.97
CA GLU A 68 5.00 -10.65 1.56
C GLU A 68 5.94 -10.33 2.72
N LEU A 69 5.58 -9.39 3.61
CA LEU A 69 6.36 -9.12 4.82
C LEU A 69 6.47 -10.34 5.74
N ILE A 70 5.42 -11.16 5.82
CA ILE A 70 5.45 -12.42 6.57
C ILE A 70 6.43 -13.39 5.90
N LYS A 71 6.30 -13.61 4.58
CA LYS A 71 7.22 -14.48 3.84
C LYS A 71 8.67 -14.07 4.02
N MET A 72 8.99 -12.78 3.84
CA MET A 72 10.33 -12.22 4.02
C MET A 72 10.88 -12.39 5.44
N LYS A 73 10.01 -12.43 6.47
CA LYS A 73 10.44 -12.65 7.86
C LYS A 73 10.84 -14.11 8.11
N PHE A 74 10.21 -15.03 7.39
CA PHE A 74 10.42 -16.47 7.55
C PHE A 74 11.28 -17.09 6.45
N SER A 75 11.70 -16.34 5.43
CA SER A 75 12.63 -16.81 4.39
C SER A 75 14.08 -16.90 4.86
N ASP A 76 14.41 -16.27 5.98
CA ASP A 76 15.74 -16.30 6.60
C ASP A 76 15.84 -17.37 7.72
N LEU A 77 14.83 -18.24 7.87
CA LEU A 77 14.76 -19.36 8.82
C LEU A 77 14.84 -20.69 8.07
#